data_AF-B7PDW3-F1
#
_entry.id   AF-B7PDW3-F1
#
_cell.length_a   1.000
_cell.length_b   1.000
_cell.length_c   1.000
_cell.angle_alpha   90.00
_cell.angle_beta   90.00
_cell.angle_gamma   90.00
#
_symmetry.space_group_name_H-M   'P 1'
#
loop_
_entity.id
_entity.type
_entity.pdbx_description
1 polymer ?
#
loop_
_entity_poly.entity_id
_entity_poly.type
_entity_poly.pdbx_seq_one_letter_code
_entity_poly.pdbx_strand_id
1 'polypeptide(L)'
;IRRFWHWVLLQPLISQLLFKKIPEFLPHFYFVYSAIFMLYNLTWTTVLVFLASYAAFFAAATVGSIVACYVLALVIVLHSSFPVLGFLKPAYPSDGNVSAFLAQVGLSWTAARCLSFSVDFVRQPERPSAPQLWQTLAYVFYLPSLFTGPLQNYD
;
A
#
# COMPACT_ATOMS: atom_id res chain seq x y z
N ILE A 1 9.56 -2.22 -16.16
CA ILE A 1 9.56 -3.58 -15.57
C ILE A 1 10.93 -4.27 -15.65
N ARG A 2 11.64 -4.27 -16.80
CA ARG A 2 12.99 -4.89 -16.97
C ARG A 2 14.05 -4.51 -15.94
N ARG A 3 13.95 -3.34 -15.29
CA ARG A 3 14.87 -2.90 -14.22
C ARG A 3 14.52 -3.45 -12.83
N PHE A 4 13.26 -3.83 -12.60
CA PHE A 4 12.72 -4.18 -11.28
C PHE A 4 12.40 -5.67 -11.11
N TRP A 5 12.50 -6.46 -12.18
CA TRP A 5 12.13 -7.88 -12.18
C TRP A 5 12.87 -8.70 -11.11
N HIS A 6 14.15 -8.39 -10.84
CA HIS A 6 14.92 -9.03 -9.77
C HIS A 6 14.21 -8.91 -8.42
N TRP A 7 13.72 -7.71 -8.09
CA TRP A 7 13.02 -7.45 -6.83
C TRP A 7 11.69 -8.20 -6.74
N VAL A 8 10.93 -8.17 -7.84
CA VAL A 8 9.62 -8.85 -7.92
C VAL A 8 9.77 -10.38 -7.84
N LEU A 9 10.86 -10.96 -8.36
CA LEU A 9 11.12 -12.40 -8.29
C LEU A 9 11.76 -12.84 -6.97
N LEU A 10 12.63 -12.01 -6.38
CA LEU A 10 13.29 -12.34 -5.13
C LEU A 10 12.31 -12.44 -3.97
N GLN A 11 11.31 -11.57 -3.92
CA GLN A 11 10.34 -11.59 -2.84
C GLN A 11 9.60 -12.93 -2.71
N PRO A 12 8.92 -13.50 -3.74
CA PRO A 12 8.24 -14.78 -3.60
C PRO A 12 9.20 -15.93 -3.28
N LEU A 13 10.43 -15.93 -3.78
CA LEU A 13 11.43 -16.94 -3.45
C LEU A 13 11.79 -16.92 -1.95
N ILE A 14 12.11 -15.74 -1.42
CA ILE A 14 12.41 -15.58 0.01
C ILE A 14 11.15 -15.86 0.86
N SER A 15 9.97 -15.46 0.37
CA SER A 15 8.69 -15.73 1.02
C SER A 15 8.44 -17.23 1.18
N GLN A 16 8.72 -18.04 0.16
CA GLN A 16 8.56 -19.49 0.26
C GLN A 16 9.53 -20.13 1.27
N LEU A 17 10.77 -19.61 1.37
CA LEU A 17 11.73 -20.07 2.37
C LEU A 17 11.29 -19.70 3.79
N LEU A 18 10.81 -18.47 3.98
CA LEU A 18 10.30 -17.99 5.26
C LEU A 18 9.02 -18.71 5.67
N PHE A 19 8.10 -18.95 4.74
CA PHE A 19 6.86 -19.70 5.00
C PHE A 19 7.13 -21.08 5.60
N LYS A 20 8.17 -21.78 5.10
CA LYS A 20 8.55 -23.10 5.60
C LYS A 20 9.21 -23.09 6.99
N LYS A 21 9.84 -21.98 7.38
CA LYS A 21 10.65 -21.91 8.61
C LYS A 21 9.98 -21.12 9.73
N ILE A 22 9.46 -19.93 9.41
CA ILE A 22 8.92 -18.95 10.37
C ILE A 22 7.76 -18.20 9.70
N PRO A 23 6.58 -18.83 9.54
CA PRO A 23 5.45 -18.24 8.82
C PRO A 23 4.92 -16.95 9.46
N GLU A 24 5.02 -16.81 10.79
CA GLU A 24 4.62 -15.60 11.53
C GLU A 24 5.42 -14.35 11.15
N PHE A 25 6.64 -14.52 10.61
CA PHE A 25 7.48 -13.41 10.19
C PHE A 25 7.13 -12.87 8.79
N LEU A 26 6.33 -13.59 8.00
CA LEU A 26 6.02 -13.21 6.63
C LEU A 26 5.40 -11.82 6.47
N PRO A 27 4.41 -11.40 7.29
CA PRO A 27 3.82 -10.08 7.13
C PRO A 27 4.85 -8.95 7.32
N HIS A 28 5.76 -9.13 8.29
CA HIS A 28 6.87 -8.22 8.54
C HIS A 28 7.81 -8.17 7.34
N PHE A 29 8.18 -9.34 6.80
CA PHE A 29 9.03 -9.44 5.62
C PHE A 29 8.42 -8.73 4.40
N TYR A 30 7.13 -8.92 4.12
CA TYR A 30 6.48 -8.30 2.96
C TYR A 30 6.52 -6.78 3.04
N PHE A 31 6.22 -6.21 4.21
CA PHE A 31 6.28 -4.77 4.40
C PHE A 31 7.72 -4.24 4.30
N VAL A 32 8.66 -4.81 5.06
CA VAL A 32 10.05 -4.35 5.11
C VAL A 32 10.72 -4.43 3.73
N TYR A 33 10.53 -5.55 3.02
CA TYR A 33 11.08 -5.73 1.68
C TYR A 33 10.55 -4.66 0.70
N SER A 34 9.25 -4.41 0.75
CA SER A 34 8.60 -3.44 -0.15
C SER A 34 8.97 -2.00 0.21
N ALA A 35 9.13 -1.68 1.50
CA ALA A 35 9.61 -0.38 1.95
C ALA A 35 11.06 -0.11 1.50
N ILE A 36 11.95 -1.10 1.60
CA ILE A 36 13.33 -1.02 1.08
C ILE A 36 13.31 -0.79 -0.43
N PHE A 37 12.50 -1.56 -1.17
CA PHE A 37 12.34 -1.37 -2.61
C PHE A 37 11.90 0.06 -2.95
N MET A 38 10.89 0.57 -2.23
CA MET A 38 10.35 1.91 -2.47
C MET A 38 11.40 2.99 -2.14
N LEU A 39 12.12 2.88 -1.03
CA LEU A 39 13.19 3.83 -0.68
C LEU A 39 14.36 3.81 -1.69
N TYR A 40 14.64 2.65 -2.28
CA TYR A 40 15.71 2.53 -3.27
C TYR A 40 15.32 3.06 -4.66
N ASN A 41 14.03 2.99 -5.03
CA ASN A 41 13.56 3.31 -6.39
C ASN A 41 12.68 4.56 -6.50
N LEU A 42 12.16 5.05 -5.38
CA LEU A 42 11.31 6.25 -5.26
C LEU A 42 11.94 7.20 -4.25
N THR A 43 11.39 8.41 -4.15
CA THR A 43 11.86 9.38 -3.14
C THR A 43 11.32 9.01 -1.76
N TRP A 44 12.06 9.36 -0.71
CA TRP A 44 11.60 9.20 0.67
C TRP A 44 10.25 9.90 0.92
N THR A 45 10.02 11.05 0.27
CA THR A 45 8.75 11.79 0.33
C THR A 45 7.59 10.95 -0.22
N THR A 46 7.81 10.26 -1.34
CA THR A 46 6.81 9.32 -1.89
C THR A 46 6.49 8.21 -0.89
N VAL A 47 7.51 7.61 -0.26
CA VAL A 47 7.30 6.53 0.72
C VAL A 47 6.48 7.02 1.91
N LEU A 48 6.77 8.22 2.42
CA LEU A 48 5.99 8.83 3.51
C LEU A 48 4.53 9.06 3.12
N VAL A 49 4.24 9.47 1.88
CA VAL A 49 2.87 9.67 1.41
C VAL A 49 2.08 8.36 1.40
N PHE A 50 2.71 7.26 0.97
CA PHE A 50 2.06 5.94 1.02
C PHE A 50 1.77 5.51 2.46
N LEU A 51 2.74 5.69 3.36
CA LEU A 51 2.58 5.37 4.78
C LEU A 51 1.53 6.25 5.47
N ALA A 52 1.50 7.55 5.16
CA ALA A 52 0.50 8.49 5.67
C ALA A 52 -0.90 8.14 5.17
N SER A 53 -1.01 7.76 3.89
CA SER A 53 -2.27 7.28 3.31
C SER A 53 -2.74 6.03 4.05
N TYR A 54 -1.86 5.03 4.22
CA TYR A 54 -2.16 3.84 5.02
C TYR A 54 -2.62 4.19 6.45
N ALA A 55 -1.88 5.05 7.15
CA ALA A 55 -2.20 5.44 8.52
C ALA A 55 -3.57 6.14 8.63
N ALA A 56 -3.93 6.98 7.66
CA ALA A 56 -5.24 7.63 7.61
C ALA A 56 -6.39 6.62 7.47
N PHE A 57 -6.24 5.63 6.58
CA PHE A 57 -7.23 4.56 6.45
C PHE A 57 -7.29 3.64 7.67
N PHE A 58 -6.13 3.30 8.24
CA PHE A 58 -6.07 2.51 9.46
C PHE A 58 -6.81 3.23 10.60
N ALA A 59 -6.58 4.54 10.77
CA ALA A 59 -7.29 5.36 11.75
C ALA A 59 -8.80 5.48 11.46
N ALA A 60 -9.20 5.62 10.19
CA ALA A 60 -10.61 5.62 9.83
C ALA A 60 -11.29 4.28 10.15
N ALA A 61 -10.58 3.17 9.91
CA ALA A 61 -11.04 1.82 10.21
C ALA A 61 -11.14 1.56 11.73
N THR A 62 -10.17 2.01 12.53
CA THR A 62 -10.23 1.87 14.00
C THR A 62 -11.44 2.61 14.57
N VAL A 63 -11.65 3.86 14.14
CA VAL A 63 -12.83 4.67 14.52
C VAL A 63 -14.15 4.02 14.08
N GLY A 64 -14.14 3.16 13.05
CA GLY A 64 -15.35 2.51 12.56
C GLY A 64 -16.14 3.33 11.54
N SER A 65 -15.52 4.33 10.90
CA SER A 65 -16.21 5.22 9.97
C SER A 65 -16.04 4.77 8.52
N ILE A 66 -17.04 4.05 8.00
CA ILE A 66 -17.11 3.66 6.58
C ILE A 66 -17.07 4.91 5.67
N VAL A 67 -17.75 5.98 6.08
CA VAL A 67 -17.80 7.24 5.33
C VAL A 67 -16.40 7.84 5.21
N ALA A 68 -15.63 7.89 6.30
CA ALA A 68 -14.26 8.40 6.26
C ALA A 68 -13.38 7.58 5.31
N CYS A 69 -13.53 6.25 5.29
CA CYS A 69 -12.78 5.37 4.37
C CYS A 69 -13.09 5.71 2.90
N TYR A 70 -14.36 5.87 2.53
CA TYR A 70 -14.74 6.25 1.16
C TYR A 70 -14.28 7.66 0.79
N VAL A 71 -14.37 8.63 1.70
CA VAL A 71 -13.90 10.00 1.47
C VAL A 71 -12.39 10.02 1.22
N LEU A 72 -11.61 9.30 2.04
CA LEU A 72 -10.16 9.18 1.85
C LEU A 72 -9.82 8.58 0.48
N ALA A 73 -10.51 7.50 0.09
CA ALA A 73 -10.31 6.87 -1.21
C ALA A 73 -10.63 7.82 -2.37
N LEU A 74 -11.76 8.54 -2.26
CA LEU A 74 -12.16 9.52 -3.27
C LEU A 74 -11.12 10.64 -3.42
N VAL A 75 -10.61 11.17 -2.30
CA VAL A 75 -9.57 12.22 -2.32
C VAL A 75 -8.30 11.72 -3.03
N ILE A 76 -7.83 10.52 -2.74
CA ILE A 76 -6.62 9.98 -3.37
C ILE A 76 -6.84 9.68 -4.85
N VAL A 77 -7.99 9.10 -5.23
CA VAL A 77 -8.32 8.81 -6.63
C VAL A 77 -8.52 10.07 -7.46
N LEU A 78 -9.19 11.10 -6.90
CA LEU A 78 -9.32 12.39 -7.57
C LEU A 78 -7.95 13.05 -7.74
N HIS A 79 -7.09 12.97 -6.74
CA HIS A 79 -5.73 13.48 -6.85
C HIS A 79 -4.93 12.74 -7.93
N SER A 80 -4.97 11.41 -7.95
CA SER A 80 -4.24 10.61 -8.94
C SER A 80 -4.80 10.77 -10.35
N SER A 81 -6.08 11.07 -10.50
CA SER A 81 -6.73 11.35 -11.80
C SER A 81 -6.50 12.78 -12.29
N PHE A 82 -6.39 13.74 -11.34
CA PHE A 82 -6.21 15.16 -11.61
C PHE A 82 -5.02 15.72 -10.81
N PRO A 83 -3.77 15.47 -11.28
CA PRO A 83 -2.54 15.87 -10.57
C PRO A 83 -2.35 17.40 -10.44
N VAL A 84 -3.29 18.20 -10.95
CA VAL A 84 -3.38 19.66 -10.78
C VAL A 84 -3.75 20.05 -9.33
N LEU A 85 -4.34 19.13 -8.56
CA LEU A 85 -4.67 19.30 -7.14
C LEU A 85 -3.38 19.21 -6.29
N GLY A 86 -2.61 20.30 -6.25
CA GLY A 86 -1.18 20.33 -5.90
C GLY A 86 -0.73 19.88 -4.49
N PHE A 87 -1.62 19.42 -3.61
CA PHE A 87 -1.26 19.07 -2.22
C PHE A 87 -0.43 17.78 -2.09
N LEU A 88 -0.51 16.86 -3.05
CA LEU A 88 0.36 15.66 -3.13
C LEU A 88 1.37 15.74 -4.28
N LYS A 89 1.49 16.90 -4.94
CA LYS A 89 2.50 17.15 -5.99
C LYS A 89 3.95 16.84 -5.54
N PRO A 90 4.36 17.12 -4.28
CA PRO A 90 5.69 16.73 -3.79
C PRO A 90 5.91 15.21 -3.69
N ALA A 91 4.83 14.41 -3.73
CA ALA A 91 4.92 12.95 -3.68
C ALA A 91 5.42 12.33 -4.99
N TYR A 92 5.38 13.08 -6.10
CA TYR A 92 5.83 12.61 -7.41
C TYR A 92 7.27 13.04 -7.66
N PRO A 93 8.20 12.08 -7.85
CA PRO A 93 9.58 12.40 -8.19
C PRO A 93 9.66 13.24 -9.46
N SER A 94 10.46 14.31 -9.44
CA SER A 94 10.78 15.13 -10.62
C SER A 94 11.71 14.42 -11.61
N ASP A 95 12.31 13.33 -11.17
CA ASP A 95 13.57 12.81 -11.71
C ASP A 95 13.36 11.84 -12.89
N GLY A 96 12.09 11.60 -13.29
CA GLY A 96 11.77 10.85 -14.50
C GLY A 96 10.33 10.33 -14.59
N ASN A 97 9.85 10.13 -15.83
CA ASN A 97 8.48 9.68 -16.11
C ASN A 97 8.13 8.34 -15.45
N VAL A 98 9.08 7.42 -15.29
CA VAL A 98 8.80 6.07 -14.76
C VAL A 98 8.57 6.08 -13.23
N SER A 99 9.35 6.84 -12.47
CA SER A 99 9.20 6.91 -11.01
C SER A 99 7.96 7.71 -10.62
N ALA A 100 7.65 8.79 -11.34
CA ALA A 100 6.38 9.51 -11.23
C ALA A 100 5.17 8.61 -11.54
N PHE A 101 5.24 7.83 -12.62
CA PHE A 101 4.21 6.85 -12.97
C PHE A 101 4.02 5.78 -11.89
N LEU A 102 5.12 5.19 -11.39
CA LEU A 102 5.07 4.20 -10.31
C LEU A 102 4.46 4.78 -9.03
N ALA A 103 4.82 6.02 -8.68
CA ALA A 103 4.24 6.72 -7.54
C ALA A 103 2.72 6.92 -7.71
N GLN A 104 2.26 7.35 -8.88
CA GLN A 104 0.84 7.59 -9.15
C GLN A 104 0.00 6.31 -9.17
N VAL A 105 0.45 5.30 -9.90
CA VAL A 105 -0.22 4.00 -9.99
C VAL A 105 -0.18 3.29 -8.65
N GLY A 106 0.99 3.27 -8.00
CA GLY A 106 1.16 2.66 -6.69
C GLY A 106 0.24 3.30 -5.64
N LEU A 107 0.14 4.63 -5.61
CA LEU A 107 -0.71 5.33 -4.64
C LEU A 107 -2.20 5.00 -4.85
N SER A 108 -2.62 4.86 -6.10
CA SER A 108 -3.99 4.48 -6.44
C SER A 108 -4.31 3.05 -5.99
N TRP A 109 -3.39 2.11 -6.23
CA TRP A 109 -3.53 0.72 -5.75
C TRP A 109 -3.47 0.62 -4.23
N THR A 110 -2.59 1.40 -3.59
CA THR A 110 -2.54 1.52 -2.12
C THR A 110 -3.87 2.02 -1.58
N ALA A 111 -4.45 3.08 -2.14
CA ALA A 111 -5.76 3.57 -1.72
C ALA A 111 -6.86 2.53 -1.90
N ALA A 112 -6.86 1.80 -3.02
CA ALA A 112 -7.86 0.77 -3.29
C ALA A 112 -7.78 -0.40 -2.28
N ARG A 113 -6.56 -0.89 -1.96
CA ARG A 113 -6.36 -1.91 -0.92
C ARG A 113 -6.68 -1.38 0.47
N CYS A 114 -6.29 -0.14 0.76
CA CYS A 114 -6.64 0.49 2.02
C CYS A 114 -8.15 0.59 2.20
N LEU A 115 -8.88 0.97 1.16
CA LEU A 115 -10.33 0.98 1.17
C LEU A 115 -10.92 -0.42 1.39
N SER A 116 -10.41 -1.44 0.68
CA SER A 116 -10.87 -2.82 0.85
C SER A 116 -10.75 -3.25 2.31
N PHE A 117 -9.53 -3.28 2.89
CA PHE A 117 -9.37 -3.78 4.25
C PHE A 117 -10.14 -2.95 5.27
N SER A 118 -10.20 -1.62 5.09
CA SER A 118 -10.86 -0.75 6.06
C SER A 118 -12.38 -0.95 6.05
N VAL A 119 -13.01 -1.03 4.89
CA VAL A 119 -14.45 -1.29 4.79
C VAL A 119 -14.79 -2.69 5.30
N ASP A 120 -14.00 -3.70 4.91
CA ASP A 120 -14.20 -5.08 5.34
C ASP A 120 -14.08 -5.19 6.86
N PHE A 121 -13.07 -4.54 7.46
CA PHE A 121 -12.90 -4.48 8.91
C PHE A 121 -14.07 -3.80 9.64
N VAL A 122 -14.54 -2.66 9.12
CA VAL A 122 -15.62 -1.90 9.78
C VAL A 122 -16.96 -2.64 9.70
N ARG A 123 -17.17 -3.46 8.67
CA ARG A 123 -18.40 -4.26 8.49
C ARG A 123 -18.44 -5.54 9.34
N GLN A 124 -17.33 -5.95 9.95
CA GLN A 124 -17.30 -7.14 10.79
C GLN A 124 -18.17 -6.94 12.05
N PRO A 125 -19.13 -7.84 12.35
CA PRO A 125 -20.04 -7.69 13.49
C PRO A 125 -19.33 -7.72 14.84
N GLU A 126 -18.29 -8.55 14.97
CA GLU A 126 -17.49 -8.74 16.18
C GLU A 126 -16.03 -8.35 15.91
N ARG A 127 -15.82 -7.13 15.42
CA ARG A 127 -14.47 -6.64 15.13
C ARG A 127 -13.68 -6.35 16.41
N PRO A 128 -12.36 -6.61 16.44
CA PRO A 128 -11.50 -6.13 17.51
C PRO A 128 -11.41 -4.59 17.50
N SER A 129 -10.78 -4.00 18.51
CA SER A 129 -10.65 -2.53 18.63
C SER A 129 -9.85 -1.88 17.49
N ALA A 130 -8.96 -2.64 16.84
CA ALA A 130 -8.17 -2.18 15.71
C ALA A 130 -7.86 -3.31 14.72
N PRO A 131 -7.63 -2.98 13.43
CA PRO A 131 -7.13 -3.96 12.47
C PRO A 131 -5.75 -4.47 12.87
N GLN A 132 -5.40 -5.69 12.43
CA GLN A 132 -4.07 -6.23 12.67
C GLN A 132 -3.03 -5.49 11.82
N LEU A 133 -2.19 -4.68 12.48
CA LEU A 133 -1.25 -3.76 11.83
C LEU A 133 -0.37 -4.46 10.79
N TRP A 134 0.33 -5.52 11.19
CA TRP A 134 1.28 -6.20 10.31
C TRP A 134 0.61 -6.91 9.14
N GLN A 135 -0.58 -7.47 9.34
CA GLN A 135 -1.34 -8.13 8.28
C GLN A 135 -1.82 -7.12 7.23
N THR A 136 -2.41 -6.00 7.70
CA THR A 136 -2.87 -4.93 6.79
C THR A 136 -1.71 -4.24 6.08
N LEU A 137 -0.58 -4.01 6.74
CA LEU A 137 0.66 -3.51 6.09
C LEU A 137 1.14 -4.47 5.00
N ALA A 138 1.23 -5.76 5.32
CA ALA A 138 1.68 -6.77 4.37
C ALA A 138 0.78 -6.86 3.14
N TYR A 139 -0.54 -6.82 3.35
CA TYR A 139 -1.54 -6.83 2.30
C TYR A 139 -1.47 -5.58 1.40
N VAL A 140 -1.44 -4.39 1.99
CA VAL A 140 -1.41 -3.12 1.25
C VAL A 140 -0.11 -2.99 0.44
N PHE A 141 1.02 -3.30 1.08
CA PHE A 141 2.36 -3.07 0.51
C PHE A 141 2.95 -4.29 -0.21
N TYR A 142 2.18 -5.35 -0.49
CA TYR A 142 2.71 -6.52 -1.20
C TYR A 142 3.26 -6.13 -2.59
N LEU A 143 4.59 -6.07 -2.73
CA LEU A 143 5.28 -5.52 -3.91
C LEU A 143 4.83 -6.09 -5.27
N PRO A 144 4.62 -7.40 -5.44
CA PRO A 144 4.31 -7.97 -6.75
C PRO A 144 2.97 -7.47 -7.28
N SER A 145 2.06 -7.09 -6.39
CA SER A 145 0.81 -6.47 -6.76
C SER A 145 0.84 -4.93 -6.60
N LEU A 146 1.72 -4.35 -5.78
CA LEU A 146 1.75 -2.92 -5.44
C LEU A 146 1.73 -1.97 -6.64
N PHE A 147 2.46 -2.29 -7.71
CA PHE A 147 2.55 -1.43 -8.90
C PHE A 147 1.91 -2.03 -10.16
N THR A 148 1.52 -3.30 -10.13
CA THR A 148 1.22 -4.08 -11.33
C THR A 148 0.04 -5.03 -11.22
N GLY A 149 -0.43 -5.35 -10.01
CA GLY A 149 -1.34 -6.48 -9.81
C GLY A 149 -2.78 -6.06 -9.56
N PRO A 150 -3.74 -6.93 -9.87
CA PRO A 150 -5.15 -6.68 -9.61
C PRO A 150 -5.40 -6.50 -8.10
N LEU A 151 -6.55 -5.89 -7.76
CA LEU A 151 -7.08 -5.92 -6.40
C LEU A 151 -7.18 -7.37 -5.94
N GLN A 152 -6.49 -7.68 -4.85
CA GLN A 152 -6.67 -8.92 -4.11
C GLN A 152 -7.64 -8.57 -2.98
N ASN A 153 -8.69 -9.35 -2.75
CA ASN A 153 -9.54 -9.12 -1.57
C ASN A 153 -8.75 -9.42 -0.30
N TYR A 154 -9.11 -8.76 0.80
CA TYR A 154 -8.47 -8.93 2.10
C TYR A 154 -8.87 -10.23 2.82
N ASP A 155 -9.95 -10.89 2.37
CA ASP A 155 -10.60 -12.07 2.97
C ASP A 155 -9.65 -13.16 3.50
#